data_AF-A0AAD0KL06-F1
#
_entry.id   AF-A0AAD0KL06-F1
#
_cell.length_a   1.000
_cell.length_b   1.000
_cell.length_c   1.000
_cell.angle_alpha   90.00
_cell.angle_beta   90.00
_cell.angle_gamma   90.00
#
_symmetry.space_group_name_H-M   'P 1'
#
loop_
_entity.id
_entity.type
_entity.pdbx_description
1 polymer ?
#
loop_
_entity_poly.entity_id
_entity_poly.type
_entity_poly.pdbx_seq_one_letter_code
_entity_poly.pdbx_strand_id
1 'polypeptide(L)'
;MKDKLLSFYKNEVSVEALVLSHMRGLSRFFNISFWISFSSFILVFLSLLLLVYVKIIGPFYVFILLFVISFICLLVSIDLYVRRAKEIVRREVKTPSYEKRWRWRTEEFNEYQRQKVTDFLNEKNLLKKWKVENIIESLNDDNERMRVPPLIAPAVFISLTVPNVNQFLTFIYENNEKNKITVFVYSFLITSFMVFVINYLSKQVWEMKEEFLKEFYHRRELLNILEDVLLSIEE
;
A
#
# COMPACT_ATOMS: atom_id res chain seq x y z
N MET A 1 -19.31 23.90 3.99
CA MET A 1 -19.90 22.64 4.51
C MET A 1 -19.04 21.44 4.11
N LYS A 2 -18.57 21.37 2.85
CA LYS A 2 -17.54 20.43 2.38
C LYS A 2 -16.36 20.26 3.35
N ASP A 3 -15.74 21.36 3.77
CA ASP A 3 -14.56 21.28 4.66
C ASP A 3 -14.90 20.74 6.05
N LYS A 4 -16.13 20.97 6.53
CA LYS A 4 -16.61 20.41 7.79
C LYS A 4 -16.82 18.91 7.69
N LEU A 5 -17.41 18.43 6.58
CA LEU A 5 -17.56 17.00 6.31
C LEU A 5 -16.20 16.32 6.12
N LEU A 6 -15.28 16.95 5.39
CA LEU A 6 -13.92 16.44 5.19
C LEU A 6 -13.13 16.39 6.50
N SER A 7 -13.27 17.41 7.35
CA SER A 7 -12.70 17.44 8.70
C SER A 7 -13.27 16.32 9.58
N PHE A 8 -14.60 16.18 9.61
CA PHE A 8 -15.28 15.11 10.33
C PHE A 8 -14.81 13.73 9.86
N TYR A 9 -14.75 13.52 8.54
CA TYR A 9 -14.26 12.28 7.95
C TYR A 9 -12.82 11.98 8.41
N LYS A 10 -11.90 12.93 8.24
CA LYS A 10 -10.49 12.78 8.62
C LYS A 10 -10.35 12.43 10.11
N ASN A 11 -11.13 13.08 10.99
CA ASN A 11 -10.94 13.01 12.44
C ASN A 11 -11.73 11.90 13.13
N GLU A 12 -12.86 11.43 12.57
CA GLU A 12 -13.79 10.54 13.28
C GLU A 12 -14.20 9.27 12.51
N VAL A 13 -14.00 9.23 11.19
CA VAL A 13 -14.50 8.14 10.33
C VAL A 13 -13.38 7.43 9.56
N SER A 14 -12.31 8.15 9.23
CA SER A 14 -11.20 7.60 8.47
C SER A 14 -10.59 6.39 9.18
N VAL A 15 -9.98 5.49 8.40
CA VAL A 15 -9.17 4.39 8.96
C VAL A 15 -8.08 4.91 9.89
N GLU A 16 -7.56 6.11 9.58
CA GLU A 16 -6.59 6.77 10.44
C GLU A 16 -7.16 7.08 11.83
N ALA A 17 -8.37 7.64 11.88
CA ALA A 17 -9.07 7.96 13.12
C ALA A 17 -9.52 6.71 13.88
N LEU A 18 -10.05 5.69 13.18
CA LEU A 18 -10.64 4.51 13.81
C LEU A 18 -9.58 3.49 14.23
N VAL A 19 -8.54 3.28 13.43
CA VAL A 19 -7.57 2.17 13.63
C VAL A 19 -6.17 2.69 13.94
N LEU A 20 -5.59 3.54 13.10
CA LEU A 20 -4.19 3.98 13.26
C LEU A 20 -3.96 4.84 14.49
N SER A 21 -4.96 5.63 14.90
CA SER A 21 -4.92 6.47 16.09
C SER A 21 -4.58 5.68 17.36
N HIS A 22 -5.02 4.42 17.42
CA HIS A 22 -4.81 3.47 18.50
C HIS A 22 -3.53 2.61 18.32
N MET A 23 -2.78 2.80 17.22
CA MET A 23 -1.61 2.01 16.83
C MET A 23 -0.36 2.82 16.50
N ARG A 24 -0.29 4.07 16.95
CA ARG A 24 0.79 5.01 16.57
C ARG A 24 2.20 4.41 16.71
N GLY A 25 2.47 3.63 17.75
CA GLY A 25 3.76 2.97 17.93
C GLY A 25 4.04 1.88 16.88
N LEU A 26 3.05 1.05 16.58
CA LEU A 26 3.15 -0.03 15.61
C LEU A 26 3.26 0.48 14.17
N SER A 27 2.49 1.53 13.84
CA SER A 27 2.59 2.23 12.54
C SER A 27 3.97 2.88 12.35
N ARG A 28 4.55 3.51 13.39
CA ARG A 28 5.95 3.99 13.32
C ARG A 28 6.94 2.86 13.12
N PHE A 29 6.80 1.76 13.86
CA PHE A 29 7.68 0.60 13.73
C PHE A 29 7.62 -0.02 12.33
N PHE A 30 6.41 -0.14 11.76
CA PHE A 30 6.20 -0.57 10.39
C PHE A 30 6.91 0.37 9.40
N ASN A 31 6.68 1.68 9.49
CA ASN A 31 7.28 2.65 8.58
C ASN A 31 8.81 2.63 8.64
N ILE A 32 9.39 2.54 9.85
CA ILE A 32 10.84 2.42 10.02
C ILE A 32 11.35 1.12 9.39
N SER A 33 10.69 0.00 9.65
CA SER A 33 11.06 -1.30 9.08
C SER A 33 10.99 -1.29 7.56
N PHE A 34 9.97 -0.63 6.99
CA PHE A 34 9.81 -0.46 5.55
C PHE A 34 10.98 0.32 4.94
N TRP A 35 11.31 1.48 5.50
CA TRP A 35 12.41 2.30 4.99
C TRP A 35 13.76 1.61 5.12
N ILE A 36 14.03 0.92 6.23
CA ILE A 36 15.27 0.15 6.40
C ILE A 36 15.37 -0.99 5.38
N SER A 37 14.26 -1.71 5.14
CA SER A 37 14.23 -2.78 4.14
C SER A 37 14.42 -2.23 2.72
N PHE A 38 13.81 -1.08 2.41
CA PHE A 38 13.97 -0.43 1.11
C PHE A 38 15.40 0.10 0.89
N SER A 39 16.01 0.75 1.89
CA SER A 39 17.39 1.23 1.80
C SER A 39 18.39 0.08 1.68
N SER A 40 18.19 -1.01 2.44
CA SER A 40 19.07 -2.19 2.34
C SER A 40 18.95 -2.88 0.98
N PHE A 41 17.75 -2.93 0.38
CA PHE A 41 17.56 -3.41 -0.99
C PHE A 41 18.40 -2.62 -2.01
N ILE A 42 18.38 -1.28 -1.92
CA ILE A 42 19.20 -0.42 -2.80
C ILE A 42 20.70 -0.69 -2.59
N LEU A 43 21.15 -0.88 -1.34
CA LEU A 43 22.56 -1.18 -1.04
C LEU A 43 22.99 -2.55 -1.57
N VAL A 44 22.11 -3.55 -1.58
CA VAL A 44 22.37 -4.83 -2.23
C VAL A 44 22.63 -4.64 -3.72
N PHE A 45 21.78 -3.87 -4.41
CA PHE A 45 21.98 -3.56 -5.83
C PHE A 45 23.29 -2.81 -6.09
N LEU A 46 23.63 -1.82 -5.26
CA LEU A 46 24.88 -1.09 -5.40
C LEU A 46 26.11 -2.00 -5.18
N SER A 47 26.03 -2.90 -4.19
CA SER A 47 27.10 -3.86 -3.93
C SER A 47 27.24 -4.94 -4.98
N LEU A 48 26.14 -5.31 -5.65
CA LEU A 48 26.18 -6.18 -6.83
C LEU A 48 26.96 -5.53 -7.97
N LEU A 49 26.77 -4.22 -8.22
CA LEU A 49 27.56 -3.48 -9.20
C LEU A 49 29.05 -3.47 -8.82
N LEU A 50 29.38 -3.22 -7.55
CA LEU A 50 30.76 -3.28 -7.07
C LEU A 50 31.38 -4.69 -7.23
N LEU A 51 30.60 -5.74 -7.00
CA LEU A 51 31.03 -7.11 -7.21
C LEU A 51 31.34 -7.40 -8.67
N VAL A 52 30.46 -6.98 -9.59
CA VAL A 52 30.61 -7.24 -11.04
C VAL A 52 31.76 -6.44 -11.64
N TYR A 53 31.88 -5.15 -11.31
CA TYR A 53 32.84 -4.24 -11.95
C TYR A 53 34.20 -4.16 -11.23
N VAL A 54 34.22 -4.27 -9.90
CA VAL A 54 35.43 -4.06 -9.09
C VAL A 54 35.88 -5.36 -8.39
N LYS A 55 35.09 -6.44 -8.46
CA LYS A 55 35.38 -7.75 -7.84
C LYS A 55 35.56 -7.70 -6.31
N ILE A 56 34.95 -6.72 -5.64
CA ILE A 56 34.98 -6.61 -4.18
C ILE A 56 33.81 -7.42 -3.60
N ILE A 57 34.12 -8.52 -2.92
CA ILE A 57 33.14 -9.50 -2.45
C ILE A 57 32.58 -9.17 -1.05
N GLY A 58 33.40 -8.61 -0.16
CA GLY A 58 33.03 -8.39 1.24
C GLY A 58 31.73 -7.60 1.48
N PRO A 59 31.53 -6.42 0.85
CA PRO A 59 30.34 -5.60 1.04
C PRO A 59 29.04 -6.32 0.62
N PHE A 60 29.09 -7.16 -0.42
CA PHE A 60 27.92 -7.88 -0.92
C PHE A 60 27.30 -8.80 0.14
N TYR A 61 28.13 -9.60 0.83
CA TYR A 61 27.64 -10.50 1.89
C TYR A 61 27.09 -9.75 3.11
N VAL A 62 27.66 -8.59 3.44
CA VAL A 62 27.16 -7.78 4.56
C VAL A 62 25.79 -7.18 4.23
N PHE A 63 25.65 -6.59 3.04
CA PHE A 63 24.39 -5.97 2.65
C PHE A 63 23.27 -6.98 2.37
N ILE A 64 23.59 -8.16 1.84
CA ILE A 64 22.56 -9.20 1.65
C ILE A 64 22.05 -9.72 2.99
N LEU A 65 22.93 -9.91 3.98
CA LEU A 65 22.53 -10.33 5.33
C LEU A 65 21.68 -9.24 6.01
N LEU A 66 22.07 -7.97 5.88
CA LEU A 66 21.28 -6.84 6.38
C LEU A 66 19.89 -6.76 5.71
N PHE A 67 19.83 -7.00 4.39
CA PHE A 67 18.57 -7.04 3.66
C PHE A 67 17.67 -8.18 4.15
N VAL A 68 18.21 -9.39 4.32
CA VAL A 68 17.43 -10.53 4.82
C VAL A 68 16.86 -10.26 6.21
N ILE A 69 17.67 -9.74 7.14
CA ILE A 69 17.22 -9.42 8.50
C ILE A 69 16.14 -8.33 8.47
N SER A 70 16.37 -7.24 7.75
CA SER A 70 15.39 -6.14 7.67
C SER A 70 14.09 -6.55 6.97
N PHE A 71 14.18 -7.43 5.97
CA PHE A 71 13.02 -7.98 5.28
C PHE A 71 12.19 -8.89 6.20
N ILE A 72 12.83 -9.74 7.02
CA ILE A 72 12.13 -10.52 8.04
C ILE A 72 11.45 -9.60 9.06
N CYS A 73 12.14 -8.55 9.53
CA CYS A 73 11.53 -7.55 10.42
C CYS A 73 10.31 -6.87 9.79
N LEU A 74 10.35 -6.56 8.49
CA LEU A 74 9.22 -6.01 7.76
C LEU A 74 8.05 -7.01 7.68
N LEU A 75 8.30 -8.28 7.40
CA LEU A 75 7.23 -9.29 7.38
C LEU A 75 6.57 -9.46 8.75
N VAL A 76 7.37 -9.45 9.83
CA VAL A 76 6.87 -9.51 11.21
C VAL A 76 6.06 -8.26 11.54
N SER A 77 6.53 -7.07 11.14
CA SER A 77 5.80 -5.82 11.41
C SER A 77 4.45 -5.78 10.70
N ILE A 78 4.37 -6.28 9.46
CA ILE A 78 3.11 -6.46 8.71
C ILE A 78 2.16 -7.40 9.45
N ASP A 79 2.61 -8.57 9.88
CA ASP A 79 1.75 -9.54 10.58
C ASP A 79 1.23 -8.96 11.90
N LEU A 80 2.08 -8.30 12.69
CA LEU A 80 1.67 -7.62 13.92
C LEU A 80 0.67 -6.49 13.63
N TYR A 81 0.89 -5.72 12.56
CA TYR A 81 -0.02 -4.66 12.12
C TYR A 81 -1.41 -5.21 11.83
N VAL A 82 -1.51 -6.25 10.98
CA VAL A 82 -2.79 -6.87 10.61
C VAL A 82 -3.50 -7.47 11.83
N ARG A 83 -2.77 -8.17 12.71
CA ARG A 83 -3.35 -8.77 13.92
C ARG A 83 -3.93 -7.72 14.85
N ARG A 84 -3.18 -6.66 15.11
CA ARG A 84 -3.65 -5.59 15.98
C ARG A 84 -4.84 -4.92 15.31
N ALA A 85 -4.82 -4.68 13.99
CA ALA A 85 -5.87 -3.95 13.27
C ALA A 85 -7.21 -4.66 13.41
N LYS A 86 -7.20 -5.99 13.29
CA LYS A 86 -8.35 -6.85 13.57
C LYS A 86 -8.85 -6.72 15.00
N GLU A 87 -7.95 -6.68 15.97
CA GLU A 87 -8.33 -6.53 17.38
C GLU A 87 -9.07 -5.21 17.63
N ILE A 88 -8.62 -4.12 17.01
CA ILE A 88 -9.27 -2.81 17.14
C ILE A 88 -10.60 -2.77 16.43
N VAL A 89 -10.67 -3.22 15.18
CA VAL A 89 -11.95 -3.30 14.45
C VAL A 89 -12.96 -4.16 15.22
N ARG A 90 -12.53 -5.28 15.80
CA ARG A 90 -13.40 -6.13 16.62
C ARG A 90 -13.92 -5.42 17.87
N ARG A 91 -13.11 -4.58 18.52
CA ARG A 91 -13.52 -3.83 19.72
C ARG A 91 -14.45 -2.67 19.37
N GLU A 92 -14.09 -1.87 18.38
CA GLU A 92 -14.76 -0.61 18.04
C GLU A 92 -16.00 -0.82 17.16
N VAL A 93 -15.91 -1.72 16.17
CA VAL A 93 -16.97 -1.96 15.18
C VAL A 93 -17.84 -3.17 15.55
N LYS A 94 -17.41 -3.97 16.54
CA LYS A 94 -18.13 -5.17 17.04
C LYS A 94 -18.51 -6.18 15.94
N THR A 95 -17.78 -6.19 14.84
CA THR A 95 -18.07 -7.03 13.69
C THR A 95 -17.33 -8.37 13.75
N PRO A 96 -17.97 -9.47 13.31
CA PRO A 96 -17.37 -10.80 13.26
C PRO A 96 -16.30 -10.89 12.16
N SER A 97 -15.10 -10.34 12.40
CA SER A 97 -13.92 -10.42 11.52
C SER A 97 -13.31 -11.85 11.42
N TYR A 98 -14.12 -12.87 11.13
CA TYR A 98 -13.67 -14.27 11.12
C TYR A 98 -13.16 -14.77 9.76
N GLU A 99 -13.59 -14.17 8.64
CA GLU A 99 -13.51 -14.89 7.36
C GLU A 99 -12.16 -14.86 6.63
N LYS A 100 -11.26 -13.90 6.91
CA LYS A 100 -10.00 -13.78 6.14
C LYS A 100 -8.78 -13.60 7.03
N ARG A 101 -7.90 -14.61 7.04
CA ARG A 101 -6.65 -14.63 7.84
C ARG A 101 -5.75 -13.41 7.61
N TRP A 102 -5.79 -12.83 6.42
CA TRP A 102 -4.85 -11.78 5.98
C TRP A 102 -5.46 -10.40 5.74
N ARG A 103 -6.77 -10.21 5.99
CA ARG A 103 -7.46 -8.93 5.73
C ARG A 103 -8.21 -8.50 6.98
N TRP A 104 -8.03 -7.25 7.39
CA TRP A 104 -8.72 -6.68 8.55
C TRP A 104 -9.89 -5.77 8.15
N ARG A 105 -9.80 -5.13 6.98
CA ARG A 105 -10.87 -4.31 6.41
C ARG A 105 -11.95 -5.19 5.76
N THR A 106 -13.11 -5.28 6.40
CA THR A 106 -14.29 -6.04 5.93
C THR A 106 -15.35 -5.13 5.34
N GLU A 107 -16.36 -5.70 4.68
CA GLU A 107 -17.49 -4.92 4.18
C GLU A 107 -18.28 -4.28 5.32
N GLU A 108 -18.39 -4.97 6.46
CA GLU A 108 -19.05 -4.44 7.65
C GLU A 108 -18.31 -3.22 8.24
N PHE A 109 -16.97 -3.19 8.11
CA PHE A 109 -16.19 -1.99 8.46
C PHE A 109 -16.52 -0.82 7.52
N ASN A 110 -16.62 -1.08 6.21
CA ASN A 110 -17.02 -0.05 5.24
C ASN A 110 -18.45 0.45 5.52
N GLU A 111 -19.36 -0.45 5.88
CA GLU A 111 -20.74 -0.11 6.25
C GLU A 111 -20.79 0.77 7.49
N TYR A 112 -19.98 0.48 8.51
CA TYR A 112 -19.87 1.33 9.70
C TYR A 112 -19.37 2.74 9.35
N GLN A 113 -18.41 2.87 8.41
CA GLN A 113 -17.96 4.16 7.93
C GLN A 113 -19.07 4.90 7.16
N ARG A 114 -19.82 4.20 6.29
CA ARG A 114 -20.98 4.74 5.57
C ARG A 114 -22.05 5.25 6.55
N GLN A 115 -22.38 4.47 7.57
CA GLN A 115 -23.36 4.84 8.57
C GLN A 115 -22.95 6.11 9.31
N LYS A 116 -21.70 6.22 9.79
CA LYS A 116 -21.20 7.45 10.44
C LYS A 116 -21.29 8.69 9.55
N VAL A 117 -20.97 8.57 8.26
CA VAL A 117 -21.11 9.69 7.31
C VAL A 117 -22.58 10.04 7.10
N THR A 118 -23.44 9.04 6.97
CA THR A 118 -24.90 9.20 6.81
C THR A 118 -25.51 9.92 8.02
N ASP A 119 -25.15 9.51 9.23
CA ASP A 119 -25.60 10.13 10.48
C ASP A 119 -25.19 11.60 10.54
N PHE A 120 -23.94 11.93 10.20
CA PHE A 120 -23.47 13.31 10.14
C PHE A 120 -24.23 14.14 9.10
N LEU A 121 -24.50 13.58 7.91
CA LEU A 121 -25.28 14.25 6.88
C LEU A 121 -26.72 14.51 7.35
N ASN A 122 -27.32 13.55 8.06
CA ASN A 122 -28.65 13.68 8.63
C ASN A 122 -28.69 14.79 9.70
N GLU A 123 -27.76 14.75 10.67
CA GLU A 123 -27.64 15.77 11.73
C GLU A 123 -27.45 17.18 11.19
N LYS A 124 -26.76 17.33 10.06
CA LYS A 124 -26.54 18.63 9.40
C LYS A 124 -27.61 18.98 8.37
N ASN A 125 -28.70 18.20 8.26
CA ASN A 125 -29.76 18.37 7.27
C ASN A 125 -29.25 18.43 5.82
N LEU A 126 -28.20 17.65 5.53
CA LEU A 126 -27.53 17.56 4.22
C LEU A 126 -27.95 16.31 3.42
N LEU A 127 -28.74 15.40 3.99
CA LEU A 127 -29.15 14.12 3.38
C LEU A 127 -30.12 14.26 2.19
N LYS A 128 -30.28 15.46 1.61
CA LYS A 128 -31.10 15.63 0.40
C LYS A 128 -30.23 15.34 -0.83
N LYS A 129 -30.76 14.59 -1.80
CA LYS A 129 -30.08 14.20 -3.05
C LYS A 129 -29.25 15.33 -3.67
N TRP A 130 -29.90 16.47 -3.98
CA TRP A 130 -29.23 17.65 -4.57
C TRP A 130 -28.10 18.24 -3.70
N LYS A 131 -28.18 18.13 -2.37
CA LYS A 131 -27.12 18.63 -1.47
C LYS A 131 -25.92 17.70 -1.48
N VAL A 132 -26.15 16.39 -1.53
CA VAL A 132 -25.09 15.38 -1.62
C VAL A 132 -24.40 15.48 -2.98
N GLU A 133 -25.16 15.60 -4.07
CA GLU A 133 -24.62 15.84 -5.43
C GLU A 133 -23.71 17.07 -5.48
N ASN A 134 -24.17 18.21 -4.95
CA ASN A 134 -23.36 19.44 -4.88
C ASN A 134 -22.06 19.27 -4.06
N ILE A 135 -22.07 18.41 -3.02
CA ILE A 135 -20.87 18.12 -2.23
C ILE A 135 -19.91 17.23 -3.02
N ILE A 136 -20.42 16.23 -3.73
CA ILE A 136 -19.64 15.33 -4.59
C ILE A 136 -18.95 16.14 -5.70
N GLU A 137 -19.71 16.98 -6.41
CA GLU A 137 -19.17 17.82 -7.49
C GLU A 137 -18.06 18.74 -6.98
N SER A 138 -18.30 19.42 -5.84
CA SER A 138 -17.30 20.29 -5.23
C SER A 138 -16.05 19.55 -4.71
N LEU A 139 -16.18 18.27 -4.35
CA LEU A 139 -15.03 17.43 -3.97
C LEU A 139 -14.26 16.92 -5.19
N ASN A 140 -14.96 16.61 -6.28
CA ASN A 140 -14.35 16.19 -7.55
C ASN A 140 -13.53 17.30 -8.18
N ASP A 141 -14.05 18.53 -8.23
CA ASP A 141 -13.34 19.71 -8.74
C ASP A 141 -12.01 19.96 -8.02
N ASP A 142 -11.97 19.74 -6.71
CA ASP A 142 -10.73 19.84 -5.91
C ASP A 142 -9.77 18.69 -6.22
N ASN A 143 -10.30 17.48 -6.43
CA ASN A 143 -9.52 16.27 -6.62
C ASN A 143 -8.80 16.28 -7.98
N GLU A 144 -9.44 16.82 -9.02
CA GLU A 144 -8.82 17.00 -10.34
C GLU A 144 -7.63 17.95 -10.29
N ARG A 145 -7.68 18.99 -9.45
CA ARG A 145 -6.58 19.95 -9.25
C ARG A 145 -5.38 19.36 -8.49
N MET A 146 -5.59 18.28 -7.73
CA MET A 146 -4.56 17.64 -6.90
C MET A 146 -3.99 16.34 -7.51
N ARG A 147 -4.39 15.95 -8.72
CA ARG A 147 -3.87 14.74 -9.36
C ARG A 147 -2.34 14.82 -9.47
N VAL A 148 -1.66 13.96 -8.69
CA VAL A 148 -0.22 13.80 -8.81
C VAL A 148 0.06 13.25 -10.21
N PRO A 149 0.81 13.97 -11.07
CA PRO A 149 1.14 13.46 -12.38
C PRO A 149 1.93 12.15 -12.23
N PRO A 150 1.70 11.16 -13.12
CA PRO A 150 2.45 9.92 -13.06
C PRO A 150 3.95 10.23 -13.19
N LEU A 151 4.72 9.90 -12.15
CA LEU A 151 6.16 10.16 -12.10
C LEU A 151 6.90 9.54 -13.28
N ILE A 152 6.45 8.37 -13.75
CA ILE A 152 6.93 7.69 -14.95
C ILE A 152 5.72 7.04 -15.63
N ALA A 153 5.58 7.25 -16.94
CA ALA A 153 4.57 6.54 -17.72
C ALA A 153 4.90 5.04 -17.74
N PRO A 154 3.93 4.13 -17.47
CA PRO A 154 4.18 2.68 -17.44
C PRO A 154 4.86 2.16 -18.72
N ALA A 155 4.50 2.72 -19.87
CA ALA A 155 5.12 2.38 -21.16
C ALA A 155 6.63 2.70 -21.19
N VAL A 156 7.02 3.87 -20.67
CA VAL A 156 8.43 4.30 -20.58
C VAL A 156 9.22 3.39 -19.64
N PHE A 157 8.63 3.01 -18.50
CA PHE A 157 9.24 2.07 -17.57
C PHE A 157 9.50 0.72 -18.24
N ILE A 158 8.48 0.13 -18.86
CA ILE A 158 8.59 -1.17 -19.53
C ILE A 158 9.63 -1.10 -20.67
N SER A 159 9.59 -0.06 -21.50
CA SER A 159 10.51 0.09 -22.64
C SER A 159 11.97 0.23 -22.21
N LEU A 160 12.24 0.79 -21.03
CA LEU A 160 13.59 0.91 -20.50
C LEU A 160 14.03 -0.35 -19.74
N THR A 161 13.15 -0.95 -18.95
CA THR A 161 13.50 -2.09 -18.10
C THR A 161 13.70 -3.38 -18.90
N VAL A 162 12.79 -3.70 -19.83
CA VAL A 162 12.81 -5.00 -20.52
C VAL A 162 14.11 -5.22 -21.33
N PRO A 163 14.58 -4.27 -22.17
CA PRO A 163 15.81 -4.46 -22.93
C PRO A 163 17.04 -4.60 -22.02
N ASN A 164 17.15 -3.77 -20.97
CA ASN A 164 18.27 -3.80 -20.04
C ASN A 164 18.35 -5.13 -19.26
N VAL A 165 17.20 -5.64 -18.81
CA VAL A 165 17.13 -6.95 -18.15
C VAL A 165 17.51 -8.07 -19.10
N ASN A 166 17.02 -8.05 -20.35
CA ASN A 166 17.38 -9.05 -21.35
C ASN A 166 18.89 -9.04 -21.64
N GLN A 167 19.49 -7.86 -21.82
CA GLN A 167 20.92 -7.74 -22.08
C GLN A 167 21.77 -8.24 -20.90
N PHE A 168 21.35 -7.94 -19.67
CA PHE A 168 22.01 -8.45 -18.47
C PHE A 168 21.93 -9.97 -18.36
N LEU A 169 20.76 -10.56 -18.63
CA LEU A 169 20.59 -12.01 -18.62
C LEU A 169 21.46 -12.68 -19.69
N THR A 170 21.48 -12.16 -20.93
CA THR A 170 22.34 -12.68 -22.01
C THR A 170 23.82 -12.67 -21.60
N PHE A 171 24.31 -11.57 -21.03
CA PHE A 171 25.68 -11.47 -20.54
C PHE A 171 26.03 -12.55 -19.49
N ILE A 172 25.10 -12.84 -18.56
CA ILE A 172 25.29 -13.89 -17.55
C ILE A 172 25.30 -15.30 -18.20
N TYR A 173 24.45 -15.53 -19.19
CA TYR A 173 24.37 -16.83 -19.90
C TYR A 173 25.62 -17.12 -20.73
N GLU A 174 26.15 -16.13 -21.43
CA GLU A 174 27.35 -16.26 -22.26
C GLU A 174 28.60 -16.51 -21.40
N ASN A 175 28.72 -15.85 -20.24
CA ASN A 175 29.86 -16.02 -19.35
C ASN A 175 29.85 -17.33 -18.53
N ASN A 176 28.79 -18.14 -18.57
CA ASN A 176 28.64 -19.38 -17.80
C ASN A 176 28.36 -20.62 -18.68
N GLU A 177 29.14 -20.79 -19.76
CA GLU A 177 28.89 -21.83 -20.78
C GLU A 177 28.69 -23.25 -20.26
N LYS A 178 29.36 -23.65 -19.18
CA LYS A 178 29.29 -25.02 -18.62
C LYS A 178 28.07 -25.27 -17.72
N ASN A 179 27.36 -24.23 -17.28
CA ASN A 179 26.32 -24.32 -16.25
C ASN A 179 24.99 -23.64 -16.66
N LYS A 180 24.69 -23.57 -17.96
CA LYS A 180 23.50 -22.87 -18.49
C LYS A 180 22.18 -23.34 -17.87
N ILE A 181 22.02 -24.65 -17.64
CA ILE A 181 20.82 -25.23 -17.00
C ILE A 181 20.71 -24.75 -15.54
N THR A 182 21.82 -24.74 -14.81
CA THR A 182 21.87 -24.29 -13.42
C THR A 182 21.54 -22.80 -13.29
N VAL A 183 22.08 -21.96 -14.18
CA VAL A 183 21.76 -20.53 -14.27
C VAL A 183 20.27 -20.32 -14.59
N PHE A 184 19.70 -21.10 -15.51
CA PHE A 184 18.28 -21.07 -15.82
C PHE A 184 17.41 -21.40 -14.60
N VAL A 185 17.70 -22.51 -13.92
CA VAL A 185 16.94 -22.95 -12.74
C VAL A 185 17.00 -21.90 -11.63
N TYR A 186 18.19 -21.34 -11.33
CA TYR A 186 18.31 -20.29 -10.32
C TYR A 186 17.58 -19.00 -10.73
N SER A 187 17.71 -18.57 -11.98
CA SER A 187 16.98 -17.40 -12.48
C SER A 187 15.48 -17.61 -12.35
N PHE A 188 14.96 -18.77 -12.75
CA PHE A 188 13.54 -19.11 -12.65
C PHE A 188 13.04 -19.11 -11.20
N LEU A 189 13.81 -19.71 -10.27
CA LEU A 189 13.47 -19.73 -8.85
C LEU A 189 13.46 -18.33 -8.24
N ILE A 190 14.47 -17.50 -8.55
CA ILE A 190 14.55 -16.11 -8.08
C ILE A 190 13.37 -15.29 -8.63
N THR A 191 13.06 -15.41 -9.92
CA THR A 191 11.94 -14.69 -10.52
C THR A 191 10.61 -15.15 -9.93
N SER A 192 10.41 -16.45 -9.74
CA SER A 192 9.20 -16.99 -9.10
C SER A 192 9.05 -16.51 -7.66
N PHE A 193 10.14 -16.49 -6.90
CA PHE A 193 10.16 -15.95 -5.54
C PHE A 193 9.86 -14.45 -5.52
N MET A 194 10.47 -13.67 -6.43
CA MET A 194 10.18 -12.25 -6.57
C MET A 194 8.71 -11.98 -6.90
N VAL A 195 8.12 -12.74 -7.84
CA VAL A 195 6.69 -12.63 -8.17
C VAL A 195 5.82 -12.94 -6.96
N PHE A 196 6.15 -14.00 -6.20
CA PHE A 196 5.45 -14.34 -4.97
C PHE A 196 5.55 -13.20 -3.94
N VAL A 197 6.75 -12.66 -3.70
CA VAL A 197 6.98 -11.55 -2.76
C VAL A 197 6.24 -10.29 -3.21
N ILE A 198 6.31 -9.92 -4.49
CA ILE A 198 5.61 -8.75 -5.04
C ILE A 198 4.10 -8.93 -4.91
N ASN A 199 3.54 -10.11 -5.17
CA ASN A 199 2.11 -10.37 -5.00
C ASN A 199 1.69 -10.35 -3.53
N TYR A 200 2.53 -10.88 -2.64
CA TYR A 200 2.28 -10.84 -1.21
C TYR A 200 2.32 -9.39 -0.68
N LEU A 201 3.38 -8.65 -1.02
CA LEU A 201 3.56 -7.26 -0.61
C LEU A 201 2.54 -6.34 -1.27
N SER A 202 2.19 -6.51 -2.55
CA SER A 202 1.21 -5.64 -3.22
C SER A 202 -0.16 -5.73 -2.56
N LYS A 203 -0.56 -6.93 -2.14
CA LYS A 203 -1.79 -7.14 -1.37
C LYS A 203 -1.74 -6.45 0.00
N GLN A 204 -0.61 -6.53 0.70
CA GLN A 204 -0.43 -5.89 2.01
C GLN A 204 -0.33 -4.36 1.89
N VAL A 205 0.48 -3.86 0.96
CA VAL A 205 0.62 -2.43 0.64
C VAL A 205 -0.72 -1.86 0.22
N TRP A 206 -1.56 -2.61 -0.53
CA TRP A 206 -2.91 -2.16 -0.87
C TRP A 206 -3.75 -1.82 0.36
N GLU A 207 -3.65 -2.61 1.44
CA GLU A 207 -4.32 -2.36 2.72
C GLU A 207 -3.69 -1.19 3.51
N MET A 208 -2.53 -0.68 3.08
CA MET A 208 -1.76 0.36 3.75
C MET A 208 -1.57 1.64 2.90
N LYS A 209 -2.19 1.70 1.72
CA LYS A 209 -2.09 2.84 0.80
C LYS A 209 -2.52 4.18 1.41
N GLU A 210 -3.41 4.12 2.38
CA GLU A 210 -3.89 5.27 3.14
C GLU A 210 -2.79 5.93 3.98
N GLU A 211 -1.78 5.17 4.42
CA GLU A 211 -0.70 5.71 5.25
C GLU A 211 0.29 6.55 4.44
N PHE A 212 0.50 6.21 3.16
CA PHE A 212 1.44 6.88 2.26
C PHE A 212 0.84 8.08 1.52
N LEU A 213 -0.48 8.13 1.31
CA LEU A 213 -1.16 9.17 0.51
C LEU A 213 -2.42 9.71 1.21
N LYS A 214 -2.32 9.97 2.52
CA LYS A 214 -3.42 10.35 3.43
C LYS A 214 -4.41 11.34 2.82
N GLU A 215 -3.93 12.47 2.29
CA GLU A 215 -4.81 13.55 1.84
C GLU A 215 -5.60 13.21 0.57
N PHE A 216 -4.96 12.52 -0.38
CA PHE A 216 -5.62 12.06 -1.61
C PHE A 216 -6.59 10.91 -1.32
N TYR A 217 -6.21 9.97 -0.44
CA TYR A 217 -7.06 8.84 -0.09
C TYR A 217 -8.28 9.25 0.71
N HIS A 218 -8.14 10.12 1.72
CA HIS A 218 -9.27 10.58 2.52
C HIS A 218 -10.36 11.25 1.68
N ARG A 219 -9.96 12.02 0.65
CA ARG A 219 -10.90 12.65 -0.30
C ARG A 219 -11.59 11.63 -1.20
N ARG A 220 -10.83 10.72 -1.81
CA ARG A 220 -11.37 9.71 -2.72
C ARG A 220 -12.29 8.72 -2.00
N GLU A 221 -11.93 8.33 -0.79
CA GLU A 221 -12.73 7.40 0.01
C GLU A 221 -14.03 8.05 0.50
N LEU A 222 -13.96 9.31 0.94
CA LEU A 222 -15.16 10.10 1.26
C LEU A 222 -16.07 10.26 0.03
N LEU A 223 -15.51 10.49 -1.15
CA LEU A 223 -16.27 10.55 -2.42
C LEU A 223 -17.01 9.24 -2.68
N ASN A 224 -16.33 8.09 -2.60
CA ASN A 224 -16.95 6.79 -2.78
C ASN A 224 -18.08 6.55 -1.77
N ILE A 225 -17.87 6.91 -0.49
CA ILE A 225 -18.91 6.80 0.55
C ILE A 225 -20.10 7.70 0.22
N LEU A 226 -19.87 8.93 -0.26
CA LEU A 226 -20.95 9.84 -0.64
C LEU A 226 -21.73 9.37 -1.86
N GLU A 227 -21.06 8.76 -2.83
CA GLU A 227 -21.72 8.12 -3.99
C GLU A 227 -22.60 6.94 -3.52
N ASP A 228 -22.10 6.09 -2.62
CA ASP A 228 -22.89 5.01 -2.01
C ASP A 228 -24.10 5.55 -1.24
N VAL A 229 -23.92 6.62 -0.45
CA VAL A 229 -25.01 7.28 0.28
C VAL A 229 -26.03 7.88 -0.68
N LEU A 230 -25.58 8.53 -1.76
CA LEU A 230 -26.47 9.10 -2.78
C LEU A 230 -27.37 8.03 -3.40
N LEU A 231 -26.82 6.86 -3.70
CA LEU A 231 -27.55 5.72 -4.24
C LEU A 231 -28.56 5.13 -3.24
N SER A 232 -28.33 5.30 -1.94
CA SER A 232 -29.22 4.82 -0.88
C SER A 232 -30.38 5.76 -0.54
N ILE A 233 -30.34 7.01 -1.01
CA ILE A 233 -31.43 7.99 -0.82
C ILE A 233 -32.49 7.70 -1.89
N GLU A 234 -33.57 7.02 -1.51
CA GLU A 234 -34.78 6.90 -2.34
C GLU A 234 -35.36 8.30 -2.65
N GLU A 235 -35.91 8.48 -3.85
CA GLU A 235 -36.44 9.75 -4.37
C GLU A 235 -37.50 10.40 -3.48
#